data_AF-A0A2L2YP49-F1
#
_entry.id   AF-A0A2L2YP49-F1
#
_cell.length_a   1.000
_cell.length_b   1.000
_cell.length_c   1.000
_cell.angle_alpha   90.00
_cell.angle_beta   90.00
_cell.angle_gamma   90.00
#
_symmetry.space_group_name_H-M   'P 1'
#
loop_
_entity.id
_entity.type
_entity.pdbx_description
1 polymer ?
#
loop_
_entity_poly.entity_id
_entity_poly.type
_entity_poly.pdbx_seq_one_letter_code
_entity_poly.pdbx_strand_id
1 'polypeptide(L)' 'GCGGNGNRFTTEEECLQTCTGATSLDVCDMTAETGVCKGIFRRYAFDQRPGQCKQFIYG' A
#
# COMPACT_ATOMS: atom_id res chain seq x y z
N GLY A 1 10.68 1.80 7.54
CA GLY A 1 9.78 2.03 8.68
C GLY A 1 9.57 0.77 9.46
N CYS A 2 8.72 0.83 10.49
CA CYS A 2 8.32 -0.31 11.31
C CYS A 2 6.79 -0.39 11.52
N GLY A 3 6.28 -1.62 11.65
CA GLY A 3 4.85 -1.89 11.81
C GLY A 3 4.05 -1.74 10.52
N GLY A 4 2.80 -1.31 10.65
CA GLY A 4 1.85 -1.21 9.56
C GLY A 4 1.40 -2.57 9.02
N ASN A 5 0.78 -2.57 7.85
CA ASN A 5 0.26 -3.78 7.21
C ASN A 5 0.88 -4.03 5.82
N GLY A 6 0.34 -5.04 5.13
CA GLY A 6 0.83 -5.50 3.83
C GLY A 6 0.51 -4.59 2.65
N ASN A 7 -0.45 -3.63 2.79
CA ASN A 7 -0.81 -2.72 1.70
C ASN A 7 0.24 -1.61 1.55
N ARG A 8 1.45 -2.01 1.20
CA ARG A 8 2.64 -1.17 1.20
C ARG A 8 3.69 -1.70 0.24
N PHE A 9 3.78 -1.06 -0.91
CA PHE A 9 4.66 -1.41 -2.01
C PHE A 9 5.73 -0.33 -2.22
N THR A 10 6.84 -0.72 -2.85
CA THR A 10 7.97 0.18 -3.09
C THR A 10 7.74 1.04 -4.32
N THR A 11 7.13 0.48 -5.35
CA THR A 11 6.79 1.19 -6.59
C THR A 11 5.30 1.11 -6.91
N GLU A 12 4.83 2.00 -7.78
CA GLU A 12 3.45 2.01 -8.24
C GLU A 12 3.15 0.75 -9.05
N GLU A 13 4.10 0.31 -9.89
CA GLU A 13 3.96 -0.87 -10.74
C GLU A 13 3.83 -2.14 -9.91
N GLU A 14 4.62 -2.30 -8.84
CA GLU A 14 4.50 -3.44 -7.92
C GLU A 14 3.11 -3.50 -7.29
N CYS A 15 2.60 -2.34 -6.84
CA CYS A 15 1.27 -2.21 -6.27
C CYS A 15 0.18 -2.58 -7.29
N LEU A 16 0.25 -2.03 -8.51
CA LEU A 16 -0.72 -2.30 -9.56
C LEU A 16 -0.66 -3.77 -9.99
N GLN A 17 0.52 -4.35 -10.23
CA GLN A 17 0.66 -5.75 -10.60
C GLN A 17 0.13 -6.70 -9.52
N THR A 18 0.26 -6.32 -8.24
CA THR A 18 -0.26 -7.12 -7.13
C THR A 18 -1.78 -7.01 -7.03
N CYS A 19 -2.32 -5.80 -7.12
CA CYS A 19 -3.70 -5.52 -6.72
C CYS A 19 -4.69 -5.31 -7.88
N THR A 20 -4.23 -5.04 -9.10
CA THR A 20 -5.11 -4.96 -10.28
C THR A 20 -5.30 -6.33 -10.90
N GLY A 21 -6.56 -6.72 -11.11
CA GLY A 21 -6.93 -8.02 -11.70
C GLY A 21 -6.99 -9.18 -10.70
N ALA A 22 -6.50 -9.02 -9.47
CA ALA A 22 -6.72 -9.98 -8.41
C ALA A 22 -8.14 -9.82 -7.85
N THR A 23 -8.98 -10.84 -8.00
CA THR A 23 -10.30 -10.91 -7.36
C THR A 23 -10.11 -11.11 -5.86
N SER A 24 -10.00 -10.00 -5.11
CA SER A 24 -9.93 -9.99 -3.64
C SER A 24 -8.66 -10.58 -3.03
N LEU A 25 -7.57 -9.80 -3.02
CA LEU A 25 -6.47 -10.03 -2.07
C LEU A 25 -6.74 -9.23 -0.81
N ASP A 26 -6.76 -9.89 0.35
CA ASP A 26 -6.96 -9.24 1.66
C ASP A 26 -6.03 -8.05 1.86
N VAL A 27 -4.80 -8.13 1.32
CA VAL A 27 -3.81 -7.05 1.37
C VAL A 27 -4.27 -5.79 0.62
N CYS A 28 -4.90 -5.95 -0.53
CA CYS A 28 -5.35 -4.83 -1.37
C CYS A 28 -6.66 -4.19 -0.86
N ASP A 29 -7.32 -4.84 0.10
CA ASP A 29 -8.50 -4.35 0.82
C ASP A 29 -8.15 -3.57 2.10
N MET A 30 -6.93 -3.73 2.63
CA MET A 30 -6.49 -3.06 3.85
C MET A 30 -6.30 -1.56 3.62
N THR A 31 -6.57 -0.74 4.63
CA THR A 31 -6.20 0.69 4.60
C THR A 31 -4.70 0.81 4.84
N ALA A 32 -4.00 1.64 4.05
CA ALA A 32 -2.56 1.86 4.23
C ALA A 32 -2.23 2.35 5.66
N GLU A 33 -1.26 1.71 6.31
CA GLU A 33 -0.82 2.08 7.66
C GLU A 33 0.58 2.68 7.67
N THR A 34 0.68 3.91 8.18
CA THR A 34 1.97 4.58 8.40
C THR A 34 2.84 3.86 9.43
N GLY A 35 2.27 3.11 10.38
CA GLY A 35 3.04 2.48 11.45
C GLY A 35 3.44 3.46 12.56
N VAL A 36 4.15 2.95 13.57
CA VAL A 36 4.48 3.69 14.82
C VAL A 36 5.82 4.43 14.76
N CYS A 37 6.67 4.07 13.80
CA CYS A 37 7.97 4.69 13.63
C CYS A 37 7.83 6.09 13.00
N LYS A 38 8.85 6.93 13.16
CA LYS A 38 8.87 8.32 12.65
C LYS A 38 9.70 8.48 11.37
N GLY A 39 9.92 7.39 10.64
CA GLY A 39 10.60 7.44 9.35
C GLY A 39 9.77 8.18 8.30
N ILE A 40 10.42 8.60 7.22
CA ILE A 40 9.73 9.19 6.07
C ILE A 40 10.09 8.36 4.85
N PHE A 41 9.38 7.25 4.68
CA PHE A 41 9.54 6.37 3.53
C PHE A 41 8.33 6.53 2.61
N ARG A 42 8.55 7.07 1.41
CA ARG A 42 7.50 7.13 0.39
C ARG A 42 7.22 5.70 -0.09
N ARG A 43 5.97 5.27 0.02
CA ARG A 43 5.47 3.95 -0.39
C ARG A 43 4.16 4.10 -1.11
N TYR A 44 3.73 3.04 -1.78
CA TYR A 44 2.45 2.99 -2.48
C TYR A 44 1.49 2.05 -1.76
N ALA A 45 0.22 2.39 -1.73
CA ALA A 45 -0.85 1.54 -1.24
C ALA A 45 -2.00 1.55 -2.26
N PHE A 46 -2.67 0.42 -2.39
CA PHE A 46 -3.79 0.27 -3.31
C PHE A 46 -5.09 0.77 -2.66
N ASP A 47 -5.79 1.64 -3.38
CA ASP A 47 -7.16 2.05 -3.11
C ASP A 47 -8.09 1.33 -4.07
N GLN A 48 -8.89 0.38 -3.58
CA GLN A 48 -9.82 -0.39 -4.40
C GLN A 48 -10.85 0.45 -5.17
N ARG A 49 -11.22 1.60 -4.63
CA ARG A 49 -12.12 2.57 -5.27
C ARG A 49 -11.40 3.91 -5.25
N PRO A 50 -10.71 4.32 -6.33
CA PRO A 50 -10.97 4.05 -7.75
C PRO A 50 -10.17 2.93 -8.44
N GLY A 51 -9.46 2.07 -7.71
CA GLY A 51 -8.59 1.04 -8.28
C GLY A 51 -7.21 1.62 -8.65
N GLN A 52 -6.64 2.41 -7.75
CA GLN A 52 -5.40 3.15 -7.98
C GLN A 52 -4.39 2.92 -6.86
N CYS A 53 -3.10 2.98 -7.19
CA CYS A 53 -2.03 2.99 -6.21
C CYS A 53 -1.66 4.41 -5.84
N LYS A 54 -1.76 4.78 -4.57
CA LYS A 54 -1.44 6.13 -4.09
C LYS A 54 -0.22 6.13 -3.20
N GLN A 55 0.56 7.21 -3.30
CA GLN A 55 1.69 7.42 -2.42
C GLN A 55 1.24 7.79 -1.00
N PHE A 56 1.92 7.22 -0.01
CA PHE A 56 1.78 7.59 1.39
C PHE A 56 3.14 7.54 2.09
N ILE A 57 3.20 8.10 3.31
CA ILE A 57 4.38 8.02 4.16
C ILE A 57 4.25 6.82 5.09
N TYR A 58 5.22 5.91 4.98
CA TYR A 58 5.47 4.85 5.93
C TYR A 58 6.57 5.28 6.91
N GLY A 59 6.27 5.12 8.19
CA GLY A 59 7.08 5.47 9.35
C GLY A 59 7.97 4.34 9.78
#